data_AF-A0A9W8ANF8-F1
#
_entry.id   AF-A0A9W8ANF8-F1
#
_cell.length_a   1.000
_cell.length_b   1.000
_cell.length_c   1.000
_cell.angle_alpha   90.00
_cell.angle_beta   90.00
_cell.angle_gamma   90.00
#
_symmetry.space_group_name_H-M   'P 1'
#
loop_
_entity.id
_entity.type
_entity.pdbx_description
1 polymer ?
#
loop_
_entity_poly.entity_id
_entity_poly.type
_entity_poly.pdbx_seq_one_letter_code
_entity_poly.pdbx_strand_id
1 'polypeptide(L)'
;MGHGRPPALYSQPATPSATSVASPTWVSPIASTDGTFLSSYTSDSGWGCMHRSSQMLVARGYWHLLLGPTWRPQAGLVSAEEMGRYFEILSWFVSDYGPHMPYAIQRMSLEGIRAPFHVPIGGWFGPSVAAHVLKRLAHAEHKNNPVHVEVCTDQLVIPEAILNQLPSPESETHHLA
;
A
#
# COMPACT_ATOMS: atom_id res chain seq x y z
N MET A 1 -49.53 23.87 33.61
CA MET A 1 -48.75 22.62 33.68
C MET A 1 -47.97 22.48 32.38
N GLY A 2 -46.68 22.78 32.41
CA GLY A 2 -45.77 22.62 31.28
C GLY A 2 -44.44 22.18 31.84
N HIS A 3 -44.19 20.87 31.82
CA HIS A 3 -42.96 20.27 32.35
C HIS A 3 -41.82 20.53 31.37
N GLY A 4 -40.86 21.38 31.79
CA GLY A 4 -39.60 21.58 31.09
C GLY A 4 -38.75 20.30 31.12
N ARG A 5 -38.26 19.90 29.96
CA ARG A 5 -37.33 18.77 29.77
C ARG A 5 -35.95 19.15 30.34
N PRO A 6 -35.31 18.32 31.18
CA PRO A 6 -33.96 18.63 31.68
C PRO A 6 -32.91 18.52 30.56
N PRO A 7 -31.83 19.33 30.60
CA PRO A 7 -30.75 19.26 29.61
C PRO A 7 -29.97 17.95 29.74
N ALA A 8 -29.62 17.37 28.60
CA ALA A 8 -28.85 16.13 28.52
C ALA A 8 -27.48 16.29 29.20
N LEU A 9 -27.24 15.48 30.24
CA LEU A 9 -25.93 15.36 30.87
C LEU A 9 -24.94 14.86 29.83
N TYR A 10 -23.93 15.67 29.57
CA TYR A 10 -22.78 15.36 28.73
C TYR A 10 -22.13 14.08 29.25
N SER A 11 -22.31 12.97 28.53
CA SER A 11 -21.68 11.69 28.86
C SER A 11 -20.18 11.84 28.63
N GLN A 12 -19.38 11.64 29.68
CA GLN A 12 -17.92 11.61 29.58
C GLN A 12 -17.51 10.55 28.55
N PRO A 13 -16.56 10.83 27.63
CA PRO A 13 -16.05 9.81 26.73
C PRO A 13 -15.36 8.71 27.53
N ALA A 14 -15.74 7.46 27.27
CA ALA A 14 -15.10 6.29 27.84
C ALA A 14 -13.60 6.30 27.51
N THR A 15 -12.77 5.96 28.49
CA THR A 15 -11.32 5.76 28.31
C THR A 15 -11.09 4.68 27.25
N PRO A 16 -10.30 4.95 26.19
CA PRO A 16 -10.05 3.96 25.15
C PRO A 16 -9.18 2.82 25.70
N SER A 17 -9.67 1.58 25.56
CA SER A 17 -8.86 0.38 25.75
C SER A 17 -7.76 0.31 24.69
N ALA A 18 -6.55 -0.11 25.09
CA ALA A 18 -5.31 -0.10 24.31
C ALA A 18 -5.23 -1.10 23.12
N THR A 19 -6.33 -1.32 22.40
CA THR A 19 -6.41 -2.25 21.25
C THR A 19 -7.04 -1.63 20.00
N SER A 20 -7.35 -0.33 20.00
CA SER A 20 -7.79 0.34 18.77
C SER A 20 -6.59 0.69 17.89
N VAL A 21 -6.36 -0.11 16.84
CA VAL A 21 -5.53 0.30 15.70
C VAL A 21 -6.36 1.28 14.86
N ALA A 22 -6.51 2.51 15.37
CA ALA A 22 -6.99 3.61 14.54
C ALA A 22 -5.82 4.00 13.63
N SER A 23 -5.83 3.48 12.40
CA SER A 23 -4.96 4.00 11.35
C SER A 23 -5.30 5.48 11.15
N PRO A 24 -4.31 6.39 11.00
CA PRO A 24 -4.61 7.78 10.68
C PRO A 24 -5.49 7.83 9.43
N THR A 25 -6.69 8.40 9.55
CA THR A 25 -7.66 8.57 8.47
C THR A 25 -7.27 9.68 7.48
N TRP A 26 -6.12 10.32 7.71
CA TRP A 26 -5.59 11.41 6.92
C TRP A 26 -4.62 10.89 5.86
N VAL A 27 -4.98 11.14 4.62
CA VAL A 27 -4.17 10.90 3.43
C VAL A 27 -3.79 12.27 2.85
N SER A 28 -2.52 12.49 2.50
CA SER A 28 -2.11 13.71 1.81
C SER A 28 -2.91 13.87 0.50
N PRO A 29 -3.45 15.07 0.17
CA PRO A 29 -4.29 15.28 -1.02
C PRO A 29 -3.62 14.77 -2.29
N ILE A 30 -4.39 14.21 -3.23
CA ILE A 30 -3.82 13.66 -4.47
C ILE A 30 -3.31 14.77 -5.39
N ALA A 31 -1.99 14.81 -5.65
CA ALA A 31 -1.30 15.85 -6.42
C ALA A 31 -0.40 15.23 -7.49
N SER A 32 -0.24 15.97 -8.59
CA SER A 32 0.68 15.68 -9.68
C SER A 32 2.12 15.98 -9.29
N THR A 33 3.09 15.47 -10.05
CA THR A 33 4.53 15.67 -9.82
C THR A 33 4.98 17.14 -9.90
N ASP A 34 4.20 18.00 -10.55
CA ASP A 34 4.40 19.45 -10.63
C ASP A 34 3.75 20.24 -9.47
N GLY A 35 3.15 19.53 -8.49
CA GLY A 35 2.45 20.13 -7.36
C GLY A 35 1.01 20.53 -7.64
N THR A 36 0.49 20.30 -8.85
CA THR A 36 -0.92 20.57 -9.17
C THR A 36 -1.82 19.59 -8.41
N PHE A 37 -2.73 20.10 -7.58
CA PHE A 37 -3.72 19.26 -6.91
C PHE A 37 -4.65 18.62 -7.95
N LEU A 38 -4.61 17.30 -8.04
CA LEU A 38 -5.45 16.50 -8.94
C LEU A 38 -6.75 16.06 -8.28
N SER A 39 -6.84 16.14 -6.95
CA SER A 39 -8.05 15.85 -6.20
C SER A 39 -8.06 16.52 -4.83
N SER A 40 -9.26 16.80 -4.32
CA SER A 40 -9.51 17.24 -2.95
C SER A 40 -9.73 16.09 -1.95
N TYR A 41 -9.63 14.81 -2.37
CA TYR A 41 -9.77 13.69 -1.44
C TYR A 41 -8.61 13.68 -0.43
N THR A 42 -8.96 13.76 0.85
CA THR A 42 -8.04 13.63 2.00
C THR A 42 -8.26 12.34 2.79
N SER A 43 -9.22 11.52 2.37
CA SER A 43 -9.51 10.20 2.94
C SER A 43 -9.95 9.25 1.83
N ASP A 44 -9.57 8.00 1.97
CA ASP A 44 -9.98 6.92 1.07
C ASP A 44 -11.25 6.17 1.53
N SER A 45 -11.90 6.69 2.57
CA SER A 45 -13.17 6.14 3.07
C SER A 45 -14.23 6.16 1.97
N GLY A 46 -14.84 5.01 1.71
CA GLY A 46 -15.90 4.84 0.70
C GLY A 46 -15.45 4.42 -0.70
N TRP A 47 -14.14 4.41 -0.99
CA TRP A 47 -13.63 4.02 -2.32
C TRP A 47 -12.29 3.25 -2.29
N GLY A 48 -11.49 3.43 -1.24
CA GLY A 48 -10.15 2.89 -1.11
C GLY A 48 -10.04 1.42 -0.73
N CYS A 49 -11.14 0.69 -0.51
CA CYS A 49 -11.04 -0.65 0.07
C CYS A 49 -10.17 -1.60 -0.76
N MET A 50 -10.28 -1.59 -2.09
CA MET A 50 -9.42 -2.40 -2.95
C MET A 50 -7.95 -1.93 -2.94
N HIS A 51 -7.70 -0.63 -2.82
CA HIS A 51 -6.34 -0.09 -2.65
C HIS A 51 -5.72 -0.67 -1.37
N ARG A 52 -6.42 -0.57 -0.24
CA ARG A 52 -5.96 -1.09 1.05
C ARG A 52 -5.79 -2.61 1.04
N SER A 53 -6.71 -3.36 0.43
CA SER A 53 -6.57 -4.82 0.25
C SER A 53 -5.31 -5.19 -0.54
N SER A 54 -5.02 -4.43 -1.61
CA SER A 54 -3.85 -4.63 -2.44
C SER A 54 -2.55 -4.29 -1.70
N GLN A 55 -2.54 -3.19 -0.94
CA GLN A 55 -1.43 -2.83 -0.06
C GLN A 55 -1.14 -3.94 0.96
N MET A 56 -2.18 -4.46 1.64
CA MET A 56 -2.03 -5.55 2.60
C MET A 56 -1.48 -6.82 1.96
N LEU A 57 -1.97 -7.19 0.78
CA LEU A 57 -1.52 -8.38 0.06
C LEU A 57 -0.04 -8.30 -0.31
N VAL A 58 0.39 -7.18 -0.90
CA VAL A 58 1.78 -6.99 -1.32
C VAL A 58 2.71 -6.84 -0.11
N ALA A 59 2.30 -6.08 0.91
CA ALA A 59 3.05 -5.97 2.17
C ALA A 59 3.27 -7.35 2.81
N ARG A 60 2.26 -8.22 2.75
CA ARG A 60 2.39 -9.60 3.24
C ARG A 60 3.38 -10.42 2.41
N GLY A 61 3.41 -10.25 1.09
CA GLY A 61 4.43 -10.88 0.23
C GLY A 61 5.85 -10.49 0.64
N TYR A 62 6.11 -9.20 0.81
CA TYR A 62 7.41 -8.71 1.28
C TYR A 62 7.77 -9.19 2.66
N TRP A 63 6.81 -9.19 3.59
CA TRP A 63 6.99 -9.74 4.92
C TRP A 63 7.46 -11.19 4.86
N HIS A 64 6.78 -12.02 4.09
CA HIS A 64 7.13 -13.43 3.93
C HIS A 64 8.53 -13.61 3.36
N LEU A 65 8.90 -12.81 2.36
CA LEU A 65 10.19 -12.92 1.69
C LEU A 65 11.36 -12.43 2.55
N LEU A 66 11.20 -11.28 3.20
CA LEU A 66 12.33 -10.55 3.80
C LEU A 66 12.50 -10.81 5.31
N LEU A 67 11.43 -11.19 5.99
CA LEU A 67 11.41 -11.48 7.44
C LEU A 67 11.06 -12.95 7.73
N GLY A 68 10.37 -13.61 6.82
CA GLY A 68 9.89 -14.98 6.98
C GLY A 68 8.41 -15.08 7.38
N PRO A 69 7.75 -16.21 7.10
CA PRO A 69 6.30 -16.39 7.29
C PRO A 69 5.85 -16.33 8.76
N THR A 70 6.72 -16.77 9.68
CA THR A 70 6.43 -16.88 11.11
C THR A 70 6.89 -15.68 11.92
N TRP A 71 7.65 -14.75 11.33
CA TRP A 71 8.17 -13.58 12.02
C TRP A 71 7.04 -12.70 12.56
N ARG A 72 7.24 -12.13 13.76
CA ARG A 72 6.32 -11.20 14.42
C ARG A 72 7.12 -10.08 15.08
N PRO A 73 6.64 -8.82 15.02
CA PRO A 73 7.29 -7.72 15.71
C PRO A 73 7.07 -7.89 17.22
N GLN A 74 8.11 -8.30 17.94
CA GLN A 74 8.06 -8.47 19.38
C GLN A 74 9.16 -7.67 20.06
N ALA A 75 8.75 -6.73 20.92
CA ALA A 75 9.67 -5.85 21.64
C ALA A 75 10.68 -6.66 22.46
N GLY A 76 11.96 -6.37 22.28
CA GLY A 76 13.06 -7.03 23.00
C GLY A 76 13.41 -8.46 22.53
N LEU A 77 12.65 -9.06 21.60
CA LEU A 77 12.94 -10.39 21.05
C LEU A 77 13.38 -10.38 19.58
N VAL A 78 13.22 -9.25 18.91
CA VAL A 78 13.59 -9.07 17.50
C VAL A 78 14.86 -8.22 17.44
N SER A 79 15.78 -8.58 16.56
CA SER A 79 17.01 -7.79 16.36
C SER A 79 16.70 -6.41 15.78
N ALA A 80 17.62 -5.46 15.99
CA ALA A 80 17.49 -4.13 15.40
C ALA A 80 17.45 -4.17 13.86
N GLU A 81 18.15 -5.12 13.23
CA GLU A 81 18.15 -5.30 11.78
C GLU A 81 16.78 -5.75 11.26
N GLU A 82 16.18 -6.78 11.88
CA GLU A 82 14.85 -7.27 11.50
C GLU A 82 13.77 -6.21 11.72
N MET A 83 13.87 -5.45 12.82
CA MET A 83 12.98 -4.32 13.06
C MET A 83 13.17 -3.20 12.02
N GLY A 84 14.42 -2.96 11.58
CA GLY A 84 14.74 -2.05 10.49
C GLY A 84 14.08 -2.46 9.18
N ARG A 85 14.19 -3.74 8.80
CA ARG A 85 13.49 -4.29 7.61
C ARG A 85 11.98 -4.20 7.72
N TYR A 86 11.43 -4.43 8.91
CA TYR A 86 9.99 -4.26 9.14
C TYR A 86 9.55 -2.82 8.89
N PHE A 87 10.25 -1.83 9.44
CA PHE A 87 9.93 -0.42 9.18
C PHE A 87 10.16 0.00 7.73
N GLU A 88 11.17 -0.56 7.07
CA GLU A 88 11.40 -0.36 5.64
C GLU A 88 10.20 -0.85 4.82
N ILE A 89 9.72 -2.07 5.06
CA ILE A 89 8.54 -2.62 4.37
C ILE A 89 7.32 -1.71 4.60
N LEU A 90 7.07 -1.29 5.84
CA LEU A 90 5.95 -0.40 6.14
C LEU A 90 6.06 0.94 5.43
N SER A 91 7.27 1.50 5.32
CA SER A 91 7.53 2.77 4.66
C SER A 91 7.02 2.78 3.21
N TRP A 92 7.04 1.63 2.54
CA TRP A 92 6.61 1.51 1.14
C TRP A 92 5.12 1.80 0.90
N PHE A 93 4.29 1.72 1.94
CA PHE A 93 2.82 1.83 1.88
C PHE A 93 2.27 3.08 2.57
N VAL A 94 3.15 3.90 3.18
CA VAL A 94 2.74 5.15 3.85
C VAL A 94 2.01 6.03 2.85
N SER A 95 0.89 6.62 3.28
CA SER A 95 0.01 7.42 2.43
C SER A 95 0.47 8.87 2.39
N ASP A 96 1.61 9.13 1.74
CA ASP A 96 2.20 10.47 1.59
C ASP A 96 2.93 10.61 0.23
N TYR A 97 3.77 11.65 0.09
CA TYR A 97 4.61 11.89 -1.10
C TYR A 97 6.08 11.81 -0.78
N GLY A 98 6.66 10.62 -0.97
CA GLY A 98 8.10 10.44 -0.87
C GLY A 98 8.61 9.39 -1.84
N PRO A 99 9.90 9.43 -2.20
CA PRO A 99 10.48 8.42 -3.10
C PRO A 99 10.32 6.99 -2.53
N HIS A 100 10.35 6.84 -1.20
CA HIS A 100 10.31 5.56 -0.49
C HIS A 100 8.93 4.93 -0.32
N MET A 101 7.86 5.45 -0.92
CA MET A 101 6.51 4.89 -0.76
C MET A 101 5.87 4.48 -2.10
N PRO A 102 6.47 3.52 -2.84
CA PRO A 102 6.02 3.10 -4.19
C PRO A 102 4.56 2.66 -4.23
N TYR A 103 4.01 2.18 -3.12
CA TYR A 103 2.66 1.64 -3.03
C TYR A 103 1.72 2.56 -2.23
N ALA A 104 2.07 3.83 -2.03
CA ALA A 104 1.17 4.82 -1.46
C ALA A 104 -0.16 4.86 -2.24
N ILE A 105 -1.27 5.08 -1.53
CA ILE A 105 -2.60 5.12 -2.17
C ILE A 105 -2.69 6.23 -3.23
N GLN A 106 -1.95 7.32 -3.04
CA GLN A 106 -1.80 8.39 -4.01
C GLN A 106 -1.15 7.88 -5.29
N ARG A 107 -0.03 7.13 -5.20
CA ARG A 107 0.63 6.54 -6.37
C ARG A 107 -0.24 5.53 -7.09
N MET A 108 -0.93 4.67 -6.33
CA MET A 108 -1.90 3.73 -6.90
C MET A 108 -3.02 4.45 -7.66
N SER A 109 -3.60 5.51 -7.08
CA SER A 109 -4.66 6.29 -7.70
C SER A 109 -4.18 7.01 -8.97
N LEU A 110 -2.96 7.57 -8.94
CA LEU A 110 -2.33 8.23 -10.08
C LEU A 110 -1.97 7.26 -11.21
N GLU A 111 -1.63 6.02 -10.90
CA GLU A 111 -1.43 5.00 -11.93
C GLU A 111 -2.78 4.51 -12.49
N GLY A 112 -3.83 4.45 -11.66
CA GLY A 112 -5.17 4.06 -12.07
C GLY A 112 -5.85 4.99 -13.10
N ILE A 113 -5.50 6.29 -13.11
CA ILE A 113 -6.03 7.22 -14.14
C ILE A 113 -5.40 6.99 -15.51
N ARG A 114 -4.23 6.36 -15.59
CA ARG A 114 -3.48 6.16 -16.83
C ARG A 114 -4.11 5.05 -17.67
N ALA A 115 -3.84 5.09 -18.98
CA ALA A 115 -4.25 4.01 -19.88
C ALA A 115 -3.55 2.69 -19.48
N PRO A 116 -4.25 1.54 -19.55
CA PRO A 116 -5.62 1.34 -20.07
C PRO A 116 -6.72 1.40 -19.00
N PHE A 117 -6.43 1.76 -17.75
CA PHE A 117 -7.36 1.57 -16.64
C PHE A 117 -8.44 2.65 -16.55
N HIS A 118 -8.06 3.92 -16.76
CA HIS A 118 -8.98 5.07 -16.77
C HIS A 118 -9.92 5.17 -15.55
N VAL A 119 -9.45 4.72 -14.37
CA VAL A 119 -10.21 4.84 -13.12
C VAL A 119 -9.93 6.21 -12.51
N PRO A 120 -10.95 7.08 -12.36
CA PRO A 120 -10.76 8.40 -11.76
C PRO A 120 -10.31 8.27 -10.29
N ILE A 121 -9.62 9.29 -9.79
CA ILE A 121 -9.32 9.40 -8.35
C ILE A 121 -10.64 9.43 -7.57
N GLY A 122 -10.75 8.62 -6.51
CA GLY A 122 -12.03 8.39 -5.81
C GLY A 122 -12.85 7.23 -6.40
N GLY A 123 -12.43 6.68 -7.54
CA GLY A 123 -13.05 5.54 -8.19
C GLY A 123 -12.64 4.21 -7.56
N TRP A 124 -13.49 3.20 -7.77
CA TRP A 124 -13.27 1.87 -7.24
C TRP A 124 -12.37 1.03 -8.14
N PHE A 125 -11.32 0.42 -7.58
CA PHE A 125 -10.49 -0.52 -8.33
C PHE A 125 -11.16 -1.91 -8.34
N GLY A 126 -11.30 -2.50 -9.52
CA GLY A 126 -11.50 -3.94 -9.63
C GLY A 126 -10.19 -4.70 -9.33
N PRO A 127 -10.25 -6.00 -8.95
CA PRO A 127 -9.05 -6.79 -8.66
C PRO A 127 -8.02 -6.80 -9.78
N SER A 128 -8.46 -6.90 -11.04
CA SER A 128 -7.57 -6.88 -12.21
C SER A 128 -6.86 -5.54 -12.37
N VAL A 129 -7.56 -4.41 -12.19
CA VAL A 129 -6.93 -3.08 -12.26
C VAL A 129 -5.89 -2.95 -11.16
N ALA A 130 -6.25 -3.32 -9.93
CA ALA A 130 -5.34 -3.23 -8.79
C ALA A 130 -4.07 -4.08 -8.99
N ALA A 131 -4.20 -5.30 -9.50
CA ALA A 131 -3.06 -6.18 -9.79
C ALA A 131 -2.11 -5.57 -10.84
N HIS A 132 -2.65 -5.02 -11.93
CA HIS A 132 -1.80 -4.41 -12.97
C HIS A 132 -1.18 -3.08 -12.52
N VAL A 133 -1.90 -2.27 -11.72
CA VAL A 133 -1.34 -1.06 -11.10
C VAL A 133 -0.17 -1.43 -10.19
N LEU A 134 -0.32 -2.46 -9.35
CA LEU A 134 0.77 -2.96 -8.51
C LEU A 134 1.95 -3.46 -9.33
N LYS A 135 1.71 -4.21 -10.43
CA LYS A 135 2.78 -4.64 -11.36
C LYS A 135 3.59 -3.45 -11.87
N ARG A 136 2.91 -2.41 -12.37
CA ARG A 136 3.58 -1.21 -12.89
C ARG A 136 4.37 -0.46 -11.82
N LEU A 137 3.79 -0.25 -10.64
CA LEU A 137 4.49 0.42 -9.54
C LEU A 137 5.69 -0.38 -9.05
N ALA A 138 5.56 -1.71 -8.95
CA ALA A 138 6.63 -2.61 -8.54
C ALA A 138 7.82 -2.58 -9.51
N HIS A 139 7.59 -2.40 -10.81
CA HIS A 139 8.63 -2.39 -11.83
C HIS A 139 9.19 -0.99 -12.11
N ALA A 140 8.35 0.05 -12.05
CA ALA A 140 8.74 1.41 -12.43
C ALA A 140 9.16 2.30 -11.25
N GLU A 141 8.55 2.14 -10.08
CA GLU A 141 8.69 3.08 -8.95
C GLU A 141 9.49 2.48 -7.78
N HIS A 142 9.45 1.15 -7.60
CA HIS A 142 10.18 0.48 -6.52
C HIS A 142 11.62 0.15 -6.94
N LYS A 143 12.56 0.99 -6.52
CA LYS A 143 14.00 0.78 -6.75
C LYS A 143 14.50 -0.46 -6.00
N ASN A 144 15.34 -1.27 -6.66
CA ASN A 144 15.93 -2.49 -6.10
C ASN A 144 14.88 -3.45 -5.51
N ASN A 145 13.71 -3.53 -6.15
CA ASN A 145 12.60 -4.33 -5.67
C ASN A 145 12.97 -5.83 -5.67
N PRO A 146 12.94 -6.52 -4.52
CA PRO A 146 13.31 -7.94 -4.43
C PRO A 146 12.22 -8.89 -4.98
N VAL A 147 11.09 -8.37 -5.45
CA VAL A 147 10.02 -9.18 -6.06
C VAL A 147 9.73 -8.77 -7.49
N HIS A 148 9.53 -9.77 -8.35
CA HIS A 148 8.92 -9.60 -9.65
C HIS A 148 7.42 -9.87 -9.56
N VAL A 149 6.60 -8.92 -10.00
CA VAL A 149 5.13 -9.06 -10.02
C VAL A 149 4.67 -9.43 -11.42
N GLU A 150 3.90 -10.51 -11.53
CA GLU A 150 3.28 -10.94 -12.79
C GLU A 150 1.76 -11.06 -12.64
N VAL A 151 1.02 -10.71 -13.70
CA VAL A 151 -0.45 -10.78 -13.71
C VAL A 151 -0.89 -11.66 -14.88
N CYS A 152 -1.31 -12.87 -14.56
CA CYS A 152 -1.81 -13.83 -15.54
C CYS A 152 -3.27 -13.50 -15.89
N THR A 153 -3.55 -13.16 -17.15
CA THR A 153 -4.86 -12.66 -17.60
C THR A 153 -5.75 -13.74 -18.21
N ASP A 154 -5.18 -14.88 -18.60
CA ASP A 154 -5.82 -16.01 -19.27
C ASP A 154 -6.14 -17.17 -18.32
N GLN A 155 -6.07 -16.93 -17.01
CA GLN A 155 -6.27 -17.93 -15.95
C GLN A 155 -5.21 -19.05 -15.94
N LEU A 156 -4.11 -18.87 -16.67
CA LEU A 156 -3.02 -19.84 -16.73
C LEU A 156 -1.76 -19.25 -16.10
N VAL A 157 -1.05 -20.06 -15.32
CA VAL A 157 0.30 -19.73 -14.88
C VAL A 157 1.25 -20.52 -15.76
N ILE A 158 2.00 -19.82 -16.60
CA ILE A 158 2.99 -20.42 -17.52
C ILE A 158 4.39 -20.08 -17.01
N PRO A 159 5.04 -20.96 -16.24
CA PRO A 159 6.31 -20.66 -15.58
C PRO A 159 7.40 -20.15 -16.53
N GLU A 160 7.51 -20.75 -17.71
CA GLU A 160 8.51 -20.39 -18.71
C GLU A 160 8.33 -18.96 -19.20
N ALA A 161 7.08 -18.52 -19.38
CA ALA A 161 6.78 -17.14 -19.79
C ALA A 161 7.13 -16.13 -18.69
N ILE A 162 7.05 -16.53 -17.42
CA ILE A 162 7.45 -15.70 -16.28
C ILE A 162 8.97 -15.63 -16.18
N LEU A 163 9.64 -16.79 -16.27
CA LEU A 163 11.10 -16.89 -16.16
C LEU A 163 11.82 -16.11 -17.28
N ASN A 164 11.26 -16.11 -18.50
CA ASN A 164 11.81 -15.35 -19.62
C ASN A 164 11.72 -13.82 -19.47
N GLN A 165 10.91 -13.32 -18.52
CA GLN A 165 10.81 -11.89 -18.20
C GLN A 165 11.82 -11.45 -17.13
N LEU A 166 12.42 -12.40 -16.41
CA LEU A 166 13.40 -12.10 -15.38
C LEU A 166 14.76 -11.79 -16.02
N PRO A 167 15.56 -10.88 -15.43
CA PRO A 167 16.93 -10.67 -15.86
C PRO A 167 17.72 -11.98 -15.78
N SER A 168 18.59 -12.23 -16.76
CA SER A 168 19.44 -13.41 -16.76
C SER A 168 20.34 -13.40 -15.53
N PRO A 169 20.58 -14.56 -14.86
CA PRO A 169 21.41 -14.63 -13.66
C PRO A 169 22.84 -14.10 -13.86
N GLU A 170 23.33 -14.04 -15.10
CA GLU A 170 24.66 -13.52 -15.46
C GLU A 170 24.76 -11.97 -15.45
N SER A 171 23.63 -11.25 -15.43
CA SER A 171 23.63 -9.78 -15.42
C SER A 171 23.72 -9.14 -14.03
N GLU A 172 23.51 -9.91 -12.96
CA GLU A 172 23.56 -9.40 -11.58
C GLU A 172 24.98 -9.31 -11.02
N THR A 173 25.95 -10.03 -11.59
CA THR A 173 27.34 -10.06 -11.09
C THR A 173 28.15 -8.79 -11.34
N HIS A 174 27.66 -7.86 -12.18
CA HIS A 174 28.40 -6.65 -12.55
C HIS A 174 28.09 -5.40 -11.70
N HIS A 175 27.18 -5.49 -10.71
CA HIS A 175 26.77 -4.36 -9.88
C HIS A 175 27.18 -4.46 -8.40
N LEU A 176 28.00 -5.45 -8.03
CA LEU A 176 28.49 -5.66 -6.65
C LEU A 176 30.03 -5.62 -6.51
N ALA A 177 30.72 -4.91 -7.40
CA ALA A 177 32.17 -4.66 -7.31
C ALA A 177 32.49 -3.21 -6.95
#